data_AF-A0A7X9P7B5-F1
#
_entry.id   AF-A0A7X9P7B5-F1
#
_cell.length_a   1.000
_cell.length_b   1.000
_cell.length_c   1.000
_cell.angle_alpha   90.00
_cell.angle_beta   90.00
_cell.angle_gamma   90.00
#
_symmetry.space_group_name_H-M   'P 1'
#
loop_
_entity.id
_entity.type
_entity.pdbx_description
1 polymer ?
#
loop_
_entity_poly.entity_id
_entity_poly.type
_entity_poly.pdbx_seq_one_letter_code
_entity_poly.pdbx_strand_id
1 'polypeptide(L)'
;MPGLAMLVLPACRELEGFSTAAGEVYRGSIVSADDVRTGFDADGDTIDDVFAPGTTMELTLRFEEFQTDNVARITTSDGLFADAPLLSIGPLWHDTLSALTFPAGRLRSGMYWVRAAAAAPPELANREVLAVLSLMNDGSVEVRLISGTDRLYGLFRLRKESRS
;
A
#
# COMPACT_ATOMS: atom_id res chain seq x y z
N MET A 1 -2.02 -36.47 -34.86
CA MET A 1 -2.51 -35.13 -34.49
C MET A 1 -3.63 -35.34 -33.47
N PRO A 2 -3.59 -34.72 -32.28
CA PRO A 2 -3.52 -33.27 -32.14
C PRO A 2 -2.37 -32.76 -31.26
N GLY A 3 -1.92 -31.54 -31.55
CA GLY A 3 -0.92 -30.80 -30.78
C GLY A 3 -1.57 -30.14 -29.57
N LEU A 4 -0.88 -30.24 -28.44
CA LEU A 4 -1.22 -29.53 -27.21
C LEU A 4 -0.88 -28.04 -27.41
N ALA A 5 -1.90 -27.22 -27.68
CA ALA A 5 -1.74 -25.77 -27.71
C ALA A 5 -1.61 -25.26 -26.27
N MET A 6 -0.40 -24.85 -25.90
CA MET A 6 -0.12 -24.20 -24.62
C MET A 6 -0.71 -22.79 -24.68
N LEU A 7 -1.89 -22.60 -24.06
CA LEU A 7 -2.47 -21.28 -23.83
C LEU A 7 -1.56 -20.51 -22.87
N VAL A 8 -0.75 -19.60 -23.41
CA VAL A 8 0.00 -18.63 -22.63
C VAL A 8 -1.00 -17.62 -22.05
N LEU A 9 -1.17 -17.64 -20.74
CA LEU A 9 -2.07 -16.77 -19.99
C LEU A 9 -1.63 -15.30 -20.14
N PRO A 10 -2.44 -14.39 -20.74
CA PRO A 10 -2.09 -12.97 -20.85
C PRO A 10 -2.14 -12.23 -19.50
N ALA A 11 -2.75 -12.83 -18.47
CA ALA A 11 -2.98 -12.19 -17.17
C ALA A 11 -1.70 -11.95 -16.34
N CYS A 12 -0.62 -12.73 -16.54
CA CYS A 12 0.62 -12.53 -15.77
C CYS A 12 1.40 -11.29 -16.24
N ARG A 13 1.40 -11.01 -17.55
CA ARG A 13 2.09 -9.84 -18.13
C ARG A 13 1.48 -8.51 -17.73
N GLU A 14 0.17 -8.49 -17.48
CA GLU A 14 -0.55 -7.27 -17.12
C GLU A 14 -0.13 -6.74 -15.75
N LEU A 15 0.17 -7.65 -14.81
CA LEU A 15 0.54 -7.27 -13.46
C LEU A 15 2.05 -7.00 -13.27
N GLU A 16 2.91 -7.60 -14.10
CA GLU A 16 4.35 -7.26 -14.15
C GLU A 16 4.58 -5.77 -14.46
N GLY A 17 3.68 -5.16 -15.23
CA GLY A 17 3.70 -3.72 -15.54
C GLY A 17 3.63 -2.81 -14.32
N PHE A 18 3.24 -3.33 -13.15
CA PHE A 18 3.24 -2.57 -11.90
C PHE A 18 4.62 -2.45 -11.25
N SER A 19 5.57 -3.35 -11.53
CA SER A 19 6.92 -3.27 -10.96
C SER A 19 7.60 -1.93 -11.29
N THR A 20 8.36 -1.36 -10.36
CA THR A 20 9.17 -0.15 -10.60
C THR A 20 10.58 -0.55 -11.04
N ALA A 21 11.01 -0.08 -12.21
CA ALA A 21 12.40 -0.20 -12.66
C ALA A 21 13.34 0.76 -11.88
N ALA A 22 14.64 0.65 -12.14
CA ALA A 22 15.61 1.59 -11.59
C ALA A 22 15.29 3.02 -12.05
N GLY A 23 15.12 3.94 -11.08
CA GLY A 23 14.72 5.31 -11.37
C GLY A 23 13.22 5.49 -11.60
N GLU A 24 12.38 4.49 -11.32
CA GLU A 24 10.92 4.66 -11.27
C GLU A 24 10.41 4.65 -9.83
N VAL A 25 9.35 5.39 -9.57
CA VAL A 25 8.67 5.44 -8.29
C VAL A 25 7.18 5.69 -8.50
N TYR A 26 6.34 5.13 -7.64
CA TYR A 26 4.95 5.58 -7.53
C TYR A 26 4.89 6.75 -6.58
N ARG A 27 4.33 7.88 -7.01
CA ARG A 27 4.15 9.07 -6.17
C ARG A 27 2.70 9.55 -6.18
N GLY A 28 2.25 10.09 -5.06
CA GLY A 28 0.92 10.69 -4.95
C GLY A 28 0.68 11.31 -3.58
N SER A 29 -0.33 12.16 -3.50
CA SER A 29 -0.76 12.79 -2.25
C SER A 29 -1.79 11.96 -1.51
N ILE A 30 -1.92 12.20 -0.21
CA ILE A 30 -3.05 11.71 0.56
C ILE A 30 -4.38 12.22 -0.03
N VAL A 31 -5.35 11.33 -0.13
CA VAL A 31 -6.68 11.66 -0.63
C VAL A 31 -7.38 12.58 0.37
N SER A 32 -7.73 13.76 -0.10
CA SER A 32 -8.39 14.80 0.68
C SER A 32 -9.89 14.50 0.78
N ALA A 33 -10.28 13.70 1.76
CA ALA A 33 -11.65 13.65 2.25
C ALA A 33 -11.59 13.69 3.78
N ASP A 34 -12.53 14.39 4.41
CA ASP A 34 -12.48 14.64 5.85
C ASP A 34 -12.59 13.32 6.65
N ASP A 35 -13.30 12.31 6.13
CA ASP A 35 -13.39 10.96 6.71
C ASP A 35 -12.15 10.07 6.43
N VAL A 36 -11.20 10.53 5.62
CA VAL A 36 -10.05 9.74 5.13
C VAL A 36 -8.74 10.08 5.85
N ARG A 37 -8.75 11.09 6.72
CA ARG A 37 -7.58 11.59 7.46
C ARG A 37 -7.68 11.46 8.98
N THR A 38 -8.85 11.09 9.50
CA THR A 38 -9.12 11.07 10.95
C THR A 38 -8.51 9.87 11.65
N GLY A 39 -7.91 10.13 12.82
CA GLY A 39 -7.67 9.14 13.87
C GLY A 39 -8.65 9.33 15.04
N PHE A 40 -8.55 8.46 16.04
CA PHE A 40 -9.19 8.71 17.34
C PHE A 40 -8.21 8.34 18.45
N ASP A 41 -8.23 9.08 19.55
CA ASP A 41 -7.36 8.85 20.69
C ASP A 41 -7.83 7.67 21.56
N ALA A 42 -7.07 7.41 22.64
CA ALA A 42 -7.35 6.34 23.59
C ALA A 42 -8.70 6.49 24.31
N ASP A 43 -9.25 7.71 24.36
CA ASP A 43 -10.54 8.03 24.98
C ASP A 43 -11.70 8.01 23.96
N GLY A 44 -11.38 7.84 22.67
CA GLY A 44 -12.34 7.75 21.57
C GLY A 44 -12.72 9.10 20.97
N ASP A 45 -12.03 10.18 21.32
CA ASP A 45 -12.17 11.50 20.71
C ASP A 45 -11.41 11.54 19.38
N THR A 46 -11.92 12.28 18.40
CA THR A 46 -11.28 12.40 17.08
C THR A 46 -9.95 13.13 17.21
N ILE A 47 -8.87 12.49 16.75
CA ILE A 47 -7.60 13.18 16.49
C ILE A 47 -7.69 13.70 15.06
N ASP A 48 -7.70 15.02 14.92
CA ASP A 48 -7.59 15.67 13.63
C ASP A 48 -6.26 15.28 12.95
N ASP A 49 -6.38 14.78 11.72
CA ASP A 49 -5.34 14.67 10.69
C ASP A 49 -3.99 14.06 11.14
N VAL A 50 -3.92 12.73 11.23
CA VAL A 50 -2.64 12.02 11.41
C VAL A 50 -1.67 12.32 10.26
N PHE A 51 -2.22 12.59 9.08
CA PHE A 51 -1.49 13.07 7.93
C PHE A 51 -1.88 14.52 7.65
N ALA A 52 -0.89 15.40 7.62
CA ALA A 52 -1.10 16.79 7.21
C ALA A 52 -1.65 16.86 5.77
N PRO A 53 -2.50 17.85 5.46
CA PRO A 53 -2.93 18.10 4.08
C PRO A 53 -1.74 18.23 3.14
N GLY A 54 -1.75 17.47 2.05
CA GLY A 54 -0.69 17.47 1.05
C GLY A 54 0.48 16.54 1.35
N THR A 55 0.48 15.76 2.44
CA THR A 55 1.46 14.67 2.61
C THR A 55 1.50 13.79 1.36
N THR A 56 2.70 13.54 0.85
CA THR A 56 2.93 12.67 -0.30
C THR A 56 3.55 11.35 0.14
N MET A 57 3.25 10.29 -0.59
CA MET A 57 3.90 8.99 -0.46
C MET A 57 4.65 8.65 -1.73
N GLU A 58 5.86 8.11 -1.56
CA GLU A 58 6.62 7.40 -2.56
C GLU A 58 6.55 5.90 -2.30
N LEU A 59 6.41 5.11 -3.36
CA LEU A 59 6.38 3.65 -3.29
C LEU A 59 7.23 3.03 -4.41
N THR A 60 8.09 2.08 -4.05
CA THR A 60 8.72 1.16 -5.02
C THR A 60 8.06 -0.20 -4.90
N LEU A 61 7.91 -0.92 -6.02
CA LEU A 61 7.18 -2.19 -6.08
C LEU A 61 7.93 -3.23 -6.90
N ARG A 62 7.96 -4.47 -6.42
CA ARG A 62 8.50 -5.65 -7.09
C ARG A 62 7.42 -6.72 -7.20
N PHE A 63 6.77 -6.82 -8.37
CA PHE A 63 5.60 -7.69 -8.53
C PHE A 63 5.92 -9.19 -8.44
N GLU A 64 7.11 -9.62 -8.85
CA GLU A 64 7.57 -11.01 -8.69
C GLU A 64 7.55 -11.47 -7.21
N GLU A 65 7.58 -10.51 -6.31
CA GLU A 65 7.60 -10.66 -4.86
C GLU A 65 6.24 -10.33 -4.22
N PHE A 66 5.11 -10.28 -4.97
CA PHE A 66 3.81 -9.81 -4.44
C PHE A 66 3.26 -10.61 -3.24
N GLN A 67 3.85 -11.74 -2.88
CA GLN A 67 3.43 -12.52 -1.70
C GLN A 67 4.55 -12.65 -0.67
N THR A 68 5.66 -11.95 -0.85
CA THR A 68 6.82 -12.02 0.04
C THR A 68 7.01 -10.71 0.77
N ASP A 69 7.85 -10.76 1.80
CA ASP A 69 8.34 -9.56 2.46
C ASP A 69 9.11 -8.68 1.47
N ASN A 70 9.10 -7.38 1.70
CA ASN A 70 9.77 -6.36 0.88
C ASN A 70 9.24 -6.21 -0.56
N VAL A 71 8.04 -6.74 -0.87
CA VAL A 71 7.35 -6.49 -2.14
C VAL A 71 7.34 -5.02 -2.52
N ALA A 72 7.16 -4.16 -1.52
CA ALA A 72 7.14 -2.72 -1.69
C ALA A 72 7.85 -2.04 -0.53
N ARG A 73 8.33 -0.82 -0.79
CA ARG A 73 8.88 0.07 0.24
C ARG A 73 8.21 1.42 0.10
N ILE A 74 7.79 2.00 1.23
CA ILE A 74 7.09 3.28 1.27
C ILE A 74 7.88 4.35 2.02
N THR A 75 7.81 5.57 1.53
CA THR A 75 8.33 6.77 2.20
C THR A 75 7.26 7.84 2.17
N THR A 76 7.01 8.52 3.30
CA THR A 76 6.11 9.67 3.35
C THR A 76 6.89 10.96 3.56
N SER A 77 6.41 12.07 3.00
CA SER A 77 7.09 13.38 3.06
C SER A 77 7.19 13.97 4.48
N ASP A 78 6.31 13.53 5.38
CA ASP A 78 6.32 13.88 6.80
C ASP A 78 7.24 13.00 7.66
N GLY A 79 7.87 11.99 7.05
CA GLY A 79 8.78 11.07 7.73
C GLY A 79 8.10 10.00 8.59
N LEU A 80 6.77 9.89 8.60
CA LEU A 80 6.07 8.80 9.30
C LEU A 80 6.58 7.42 8.84
N PHE A 81 6.81 7.27 7.55
CA PHE A 81 7.51 6.12 6.97
C PHE A 81 8.77 6.61 6.24
N ALA A 82 9.90 5.95 6.50
CA ALA A 82 11.19 6.29 5.92
C ALA A 82 11.80 5.03 5.28
N ASP A 83 11.59 4.86 3.97
CA ASP A 83 11.97 3.65 3.22
C ASP A 83 11.52 2.36 3.92
N ALA A 84 10.29 2.36 4.43
CA ALA A 84 9.75 1.29 5.26
C ALA A 84 9.27 0.13 4.39
N PRO A 85 9.77 -1.11 4.59
CA PRO A 85 9.32 -2.25 3.82
C PRO A 85 7.92 -2.71 4.22
N LEU A 86 7.15 -3.16 3.23
CA LEU A 86 5.93 -3.93 3.47
C LEU A 86 6.30 -5.38 3.79
N LEU A 87 5.84 -5.87 4.93
CA LEU A 87 6.07 -7.21 5.45
C LEU A 87 4.81 -8.06 5.22
N SER A 88 4.98 -9.23 4.64
CA SER A 88 3.87 -10.13 4.32
C SER A 88 3.21 -10.65 5.59
N ILE A 89 1.88 -10.83 5.53
CA ILE A 89 1.12 -11.48 6.59
C ILE A 89 0.87 -12.93 6.16
N GLY A 90 1.84 -13.80 6.43
CA GLY A 90 1.87 -15.20 5.97
C GLY A 90 0.52 -15.94 6.05
N PRO A 91 -0.20 -15.94 7.18
CA PRO A 91 -1.49 -16.64 7.30
C PRO A 91 -2.60 -16.12 6.37
N LEU A 92 -2.58 -14.84 6.00
CA LEU A 92 -3.66 -14.23 5.20
C LEU A 92 -3.65 -14.69 3.74
N TRP A 93 -2.51 -15.13 3.19
CA TRP A 93 -2.40 -15.60 1.80
C TRP A 93 -3.16 -16.90 1.52
N HIS A 94 -3.48 -17.67 2.56
CA HIS A 94 -4.24 -18.92 2.47
C HIS A 94 -5.62 -18.83 3.12
N ASP A 95 -6.02 -17.65 3.61
CA ASP A 95 -7.29 -17.41 4.28
C ASP A 95 -8.31 -16.78 3.32
N THR A 96 -9.59 -16.94 3.61
CA THR A 96 -10.76 -16.39 2.91
C THR A 96 -10.67 -14.88 2.72
N LEU A 97 -9.97 -14.16 3.60
CA LEU A 97 -9.69 -12.74 3.45
C LEU A 97 -8.81 -12.41 2.22
N SER A 98 -7.97 -13.35 1.73
CA SER A 98 -7.28 -13.21 0.44
C SER A 98 -8.19 -13.39 -0.78
N ALA A 99 -9.34 -14.02 -0.60
CA ALA A 99 -10.35 -14.20 -1.64
C ALA A 99 -11.34 -13.03 -1.72
N LEU A 100 -11.22 -12.02 -0.84
CA LEU A 100 -12.00 -10.79 -0.93
C LEU A 100 -11.68 -10.08 -2.25
N THR A 101 -12.65 -10.15 -3.15
CA THR A 101 -12.66 -9.39 -4.40
C THR A 101 -13.27 -8.04 -4.09
N PHE A 102 -12.50 -6.96 -4.26
CA PHE A 102 -13.00 -5.60 -4.09
C PHE A 102 -13.52 -5.09 -5.45
N PRO A 103 -14.83 -5.09 -5.71
CA PRO A 103 -15.38 -4.64 -6.98
C PRO A 103 -15.39 -3.11 -6.98
N ALA A 104 -14.41 -2.49 -7.65
CA ALA A 104 -14.35 -1.06 -8.01
C ALA A 104 -13.03 -0.75 -8.75
N GLY A 105 -12.74 -1.49 -9.83
CA GLY A 105 -11.54 -1.24 -10.66
C GLY A 105 -10.21 -1.71 -10.07
N ARG A 106 -10.20 -2.59 -9.06
CA ARG A 106 -8.98 -3.20 -8.50
C ARG A 106 -8.69 -4.51 -9.22
N LEU A 107 -7.44 -4.68 -9.68
CA LEU A 107 -6.95 -5.91 -10.30
C LEU A 107 -6.48 -6.91 -9.25
N ARG A 108 -5.77 -6.42 -8.22
CA ARG A 108 -5.24 -7.24 -7.12
C ARG A 108 -5.03 -6.41 -5.87
N SER A 109 -5.23 -7.00 -4.70
CA SER A 109 -4.89 -6.37 -3.42
C SER A 109 -4.04 -7.33 -2.57
N GLY A 110 -3.23 -6.76 -1.69
CA GLY A 110 -2.45 -7.48 -0.68
C GLY A 110 -2.46 -6.72 0.64
N MET A 111 -2.36 -7.46 1.74
CA MET A 111 -2.32 -6.92 3.09
C MET A 111 -0.94 -7.18 3.68
N TYR A 112 -0.36 -6.15 4.30
CA TYR A 112 1.01 -6.15 4.79
C TYR A 112 1.10 -5.42 6.12
N TRP A 113 2.11 -5.76 6.92
CA TRP A 113 2.55 -4.88 7.99
C TRP A 113 3.58 -3.88 7.48
N VAL A 114 3.55 -2.68 8.01
CA VAL A 114 4.62 -1.70 7.84
C VAL A 114 4.90 -1.02 9.17
N ARG A 115 6.18 -0.78 9.46
CA ARG A 115 6.58 -0.15 10.72
C ARG A 115 6.82 1.35 10.51
N ALA A 116 6.17 2.17 11.33
CA ALA A 116 6.44 3.60 11.37
C ALA A 116 7.86 3.89 11.89
N ALA A 117 8.44 4.99 11.43
CA ALA A 117 9.79 5.40 11.82
C ALA A 117 9.90 5.63 13.33
N ALA A 118 11.10 5.42 13.90
CA ALA A 118 11.35 5.74 15.30
C ALA A 118 11.24 7.25 15.60
N ALA A 119 11.41 8.10 14.58
CA ALA A 119 11.28 9.55 14.66
C ALA A 119 9.85 10.06 14.36
N ALA A 120 8.89 9.17 14.13
CA ALA A 120 7.48 9.54 14.00
C ALA A 120 6.93 10.12 15.32
N PRO A 121 5.73 10.75 15.31
CA PRO A 121 5.08 11.18 16.52
C PRO A 121 5.02 10.07 17.60
N PRO A 122 5.19 10.39 18.89
CA PRO A 122 5.38 9.40 19.96
C PRO A 122 4.31 8.30 20.01
N GLU A 123 3.08 8.64 19.69
CA GLU A 123 1.94 7.73 19.61
C GLU A 123 2.15 6.62 18.55
N LEU A 124 2.78 6.97 17.42
CA LEU A 124 2.99 6.08 16.27
C LEU A 124 4.41 5.51 16.17
N ALA A 125 5.38 6.04 16.92
CA ALA A 125 6.78 5.64 16.82
C ALA A 125 6.97 4.12 16.98
N ASN A 126 7.64 3.50 16.00
CA ASN A 126 7.86 2.04 15.91
C ASN A 126 6.60 1.16 15.85
N ARG A 127 5.41 1.74 15.70
CA ARG A 127 4.18 0.96 15.61
C ARG A 127 4.06 0.23 14.29
N GLU A 128 3.45 -0.94 14.35
CA GLU A 128 3.03 -1.70 13.18
C GLU A 128 1.67 -1.20 12.71
N VAL A 129 1.60 -0.89 11.43
CA VAL A 129 0.42 -0.37 10.74
C VAL A 129 0.05 -1.37 9.66
N LEU A 130 -1.24 -1.69 9.54
CA LEU A 130 -1.74 -2.52 8.46
C LEU A 130 -1.76 -1.67 7.19
N ALA A 131 -1.03 -2.11 6.16
CA ALA A 131 -1.05 -1.54 4.83
C ALA A 131 -1.85 -2.45 3.88
N VAL A 132 -2.87 -1.90 3.23
CA VAL A 132 -3.56 -2.56 2.11
C VAL A 132 -3.10 -1.93 0.82
N LEU A 133 -2.32 -2.68 0.05
CA LEU A 133 -1.84 -2.30 -1.27
C LEU A 133 -2.84 -2.80 -2.32
N SER A 134 -3.33 -1.92 -3.20
CA SER A 134 -4.24 -2.29 -4.29
C SER A 134 -3.71 -1.83 -5.64
N LEU A 135 -3.56 -2.76 -6.58
CA LEU A 135 -3.23 -2.50 -7.98
C LEU A 135 -4.52 -2.17 -8.73
N MET A 136 -4.59 -0.99 -9.33
CA MET A 136 -5.79 -0.47 -9.99
C MET A 136 -5.74 -0.73 -11.50
N ASN A 137 -6.88 -0.95 -12.15
CA ASN A 137 -6.97 -1.22 -13.59
C ASN A 137 -6.50 -0.07 -14.49
N ASP A 138 -6.35 1.13 -13.95
CA ASP A 138 -5.83 2.31 -14.64
C ASP A 138 -4.30 2.49 -14.45
N GLY A 139 -3.62 1.46 -13.93
CA GLY A 139 -2.18 1.47 -13.67
C GLY A 139 -1.75 2.25 -12.42
N SER A 140 -2.68 2.80 -11.63
CA SER A 140 -2.35 3.39 -10.33
C SER A 140 -2.23 2.34 -9.22
N VAL A 141 -1.62 2.75 -8.11
CA VAL A 141 -1.56 1.97 -6.89
C VAL A 141 -2.26 2.75 -5.78
N GLU A 142 -3.18 2.11 -5.06
CA GLU A 142 -3.73 2.66 -3.82
C GLU A 142 -3.06 2.01 -2.61
N VAL A 143 -2.71 2.82 -1.62
CA VAL A 143 -2.23 2.37 -0.31
C VAL A 143 -3.18 2.88 0.76
N ARG A 144 -3.82 1.95 1.48
CA ARG A 144 -4.55 2.27 2.72
C ARG A 144 -3.73 1.88 3.92
N LEU A 145 -3.63 2.77 4.88
CA LEU A 145 -2.96 2.55 6.16
C LEU A 145 -4.00 2.53 7.27
N ILE A 146 -3.94 1.53 8.14
CA ILE A 146 -4.91 1.28 9.20
C ILE A 146 -4.17 0.88 10.48
N SER A 147 -4.43 1.55 11.60
CA SER A 147 -3.96 1.15 12.93
C SER A 147 -5.12 0.99 13.91
N GLY A 148 -5.11 -0.04 14.75
CA GLY A 148 -6.24 -0.42 15.60
C GLY A 148 -6.39 0.38 16.91
N THR A 149 -5.29 0.82 17.50
CA THR A 149 -5.28 1.45 18.84
C THR A 149 -5.26 2.97 18.82
N ASP A 150 -4.71 3.58 17.75
CA ASP A 150 -4.66 5.05 17.57
C ASP A 150 -5.38 5.49 16.28
N ARG A 151 -6.16 4.57 15.68
CA ARG A 151 -7.06 4.77 14.52
C ARG A 151 -6.46 5.57 13.34
N LEU A 152 -5.14 5.53 13.13
CA LEU A 152 -4.48 6.00 11.90
C LEU A 152 -5.23 5.42 10.70
N TYR A 153 -5.86 6.30 9.92
CA TYR A 153 -6.40 6.00 8.61
C TYR A 153 -5.80 6.97 7.60
N GLY A 154 -5.27 6.43 6.50
CA GLY A 154 -4.79 7.23 5.39
C GLY A 154 -4.93 6.47 4.09
N LEU A 155 -5.43 7.13 3.06
CA LEU A 155 -5.51 6.60 1.70
C LEU A 155 -4.65 7.45 0.77
N PHE A 156 -3.72 6.81 0.09
CA PHE A 156 -2.92 7.42 -0.96
C PHE A 156 -3.26 6.79 -2.30
N ARG A 157 -3.37 7.62 -3.35
CA ARG A 157 -3.46 7.15 -4.73
C ARG A 157 -2.22 7.59 -5.48
N LEU A 158 -1.45 6.62 -5.95
CA LEU A 158 -0.12 6.82 -6.49
C LEU A 158 -0.08 6.54 -7.99
N ARG A 159 0.66 7.35 -8.73
CA ARG A 159 0.95 7.17 -10.16
C ARG A 159 2.43 6.90 -10.35
N LYS A 160 2.76 6.05 -11.32
CA LYS A 160 4.15 5.76 -11.65
C LYS A 160 4.77 6.96 -12.35
N GLU A 161 5.96 7.36 -11.91
CA GLU A 161 6.74 8.49 -12.40
C GLU A 161 8.23 8.11 -12.49
N SER A 162 8.98 8.81 -13.33
CA SER A 162 10.45 8.74 -13.32
C SER A 162 11.02 9.62 -12.20
N ARG A 163 12.01 9.11 -11.48
CA ARG A 163 12.72 9.81 -10.41
C ARG A 163 13.59 10.89 -11.05
N SER A 164 13.25 12.15 -10.80
CA SER A 164 14.03 13.34 -11.18
C SER A 164 15.30 13.48 -10.36
#